data_AF-A0A958K2M4-F1
#
_entry.id   AF-A0A958K2M4-F1
#
_cell.length_a   1.000
_cell.length_b   1.000
_cell.length_c   1.000
_cell.angle_alpha   90.00
_cell.angle_beta   90.00
_cell.angle_gamma   90.00
#
_symmetry.space_group_name_H-M   'P 1'
#
loop_
_entity.id
_entity.type
_entity.pdbx_description
1 polymer ?
#
loop_
_entity_poly.entity_id
_entity_poly.type
_entity_poly.pdbx_seq_one_letter_code
_entity_poly.pdbx_strand_id
1 'polypeptide(L)'
;MPITKYYEVIEVLKVAVDTEDFEDTDSSDNLRQFISSAQVDSDNLKDPTHRRSIEQQATDLVTEFEASNPKVSAALHDVIAALQALGI
;
A
#
# COMPACT_ATOMS: atom_id res chain seq x y z
N MET A 1 -2.21 -3.09 -16.71
CA MET A 1 -3.32 -2.60 -15.84
C MET A 1 -3.37 -1.07 -15.93
N PRO A 2 -4.52 -0.38 -15.83
CA PRO A 2 -4.54 1.09 -15.84
C PRO A 2 -4.09 1.64 -14.47
N ILE A 3 -3.39 2.79 -14.46
CA ILE A 3 -2.96 3.49 -13.24
C ILE A 3 -4.15 3.78 -12.31
N THR A 4 -5.34 4.01 -12.87
CA THR A 4 -6.59 4.18 -12.11
C THR A 4 -6.86 3.03 -11.13
N LYS A 5 -6.56 1.79 -11.53
CA LYS A 5 -6.78 0.62 -10.66
C LYS A 5 -5.80 0.56 -9.50
N TYR A 6 -4.61 1.13 -9.61
CA TYR A 6 -3.70 1.29 -8.48
C TYR A 6 -4.28 2.24 -7.43
N TYR A 7 -4.83 3.39 -7.85
CA TYR A 7 -5.44 4.33 -6.92
C TYR A 7 -6.69 3.76 -6.23
N GLU A 8 -7.49 2.96 -6.93
CA GLU A 8 -8.61 2.24 -6.33
C GLU A 8 -8.14 1.33 -5.18
N VAL A 9 -7.05 0.60 -5.37
CA VAL A 9 -6.48 -0.28 -4.34
C VAL A 9 -5.91 0.51 -3.16
N ILE A 10 -5.24 1.64 -3.42
CA ILE A 10 -4.75 2.53 -2.35
C ILE A 10 -5.92 3.09 -1.52
N GLU A 11 -7.04 3.42 -2.16
CA GLU A 11 -8.24 3.89 -1.45
C GLU A 11 -8.86 2.77 -0.59
N VAL A 12 -8.87 1.52 -1.08
CA VAL A 12 -9.30 0.36 -0.29
C VAL A 12 -8.39 0.16 0.93
N LEU A 13 -7.07 0.26 0.76
CA LEU A 13 -6.11 0.19 1.87
C LEU A 13 -6.39 1.29 2.90
N LYS A 14 -6.60 2.53 2.44
CA LYS A 14 -6.95 3.65 3.33
C LYS A 14 -8.20 3.38 4.14
N VAL A 15 -9.26 2.86 3.52
CA VAL A 15 -10.50 2.49 4.23
C VAL A 15 -10.24 1.37 5.24
N ALA A 16 -9.42 0.38 4.90
CA ALA A 16 -9.06 -0.69 5.85
C ALA A 16 -8.33 -0.11 7.07
N VAL A 17 -7.37 0.79 6.87
CA VAL A 17 -6.64 1.47 7.96
C VAL A 17 -7.52 2.43 8.76
N ASP A 18 -8.49 3.10 8.15
CA ASP A 18 -9.38 3.98 8.89
C ASP A 18 -10.49 3.23 9.66
N THR A 19 -10.68 1.93 9.41
CA THR A 19 -11.71 1.10 10.05
C THR A 19 -11.19 0.03 11.00
N GLU A 20 -9.92 -0.35 10.92
CA GLU A 20 -9.28 -1.24 11.89
C GLU A 20 -8.97 -0.52 13.21
N ASP A 21 -9.09 -1.27 14.29
CA ASP A 21 -8.70 -0.83 15.63
C ASP A 21 -7.28 -1.31 15.90
N PHE A 22 -6.31 -0.42 15.70
CA PHE A 22 -4.89 -0.74 15.90
C PHE A 22 -4.53 -0.66 17.38
N GLU A 23 -4.02 -1.77 17.92
CA GLU A 23 -3.47 -1.79 19.29
C GLU A 23 -2.20 -0.93 19.42
N ASP A 24 -1.47 -0.75 18.31
CA ASP A 24 -0.23 0.04 18.24
C ASP A 24 -0.41 1.27 17.32
N THR A 25 -0.36 2.46 17.93
CA THR A 25 -0.45 3.75 17.23
C THR A 25 0.71 3.98 16.26
N ASP A 26 1.93 3.56 16.59
CA ASP A 26 3.11 3.80 15.76
C ASP A 26 3.00 3.02 14.44
N SER A 27 2.54 1.77 14.53
CA SER A 27 2.20 0.93 13.38
C SER A 27 1.11 1.57 12.50
N SER A 28 0.04 2.10 13.12
CA SER A 28 -1.02 2.79 12.37
C SER A 28 -0.53 4.06 11.66
N ASP A 29 0.40 4.80 12.28
CA ASP A 29 1.00 6.00 11.71
C ASP A 29 1.92 5.66 10.54
N ASN A 30 2.70 4.58 10.64
CA ASN A 30 3.52 4.07 9.53
C ASN A 30 2.67 3.73 8.30
N LEU A 31 1.51 3.09 8.50
CA LEU A 31 0.57 2.79 7.41
C LEU A 31 -0.01 4.06 6.79
N ARG A 32 -0.41 5.04 7.60
CA ARG A 32 -0.93 6.33 7.10
C ARG A 32 0.14 7.08 6.31
N GLN A 33 1.39 7.07 6.76
CA GLN A 33 2.52 7.64 6.04
C GLN A 33 2.78 6.92 4.71
N PHE A 34 2.72 5.58 4.71
CA PHE A 34 2.82 4.79 3.50
C PHE A 34 1.69 5.10 2.50
N ILE A 35 0.44 5.17 2.95
CA ILE A 35 -0.68 5.54 2.07
C ILE A 35 -0.43 6.91 1.44
N SER A 36 0.02 7.89 2.24
CA SER A 36 0.36 9.21 1.73
C SER A 36 1.52 9.20 0.73
N SER A 37 2.53 8.35 0.91
CA SER A 37 3.66 8.22 -0.03
C SER A 37 3.28 7.43 -1.28
N ALA A 38 2.35 6.49 -1.17
CA ALA A 38 1.82 5.70 -2.26
C ALA A 38 0.82 6.49 -3.12
N GLN A 39 0.20 7.54 -2.57
CA GLN A 39 -0.63 8.54 -3.27
C GLN A 39 0.23 9.56 -4.05
N VAL A 40 1.17 9.08 -4.85
CA VAL A 40 1.97 9.91 -5.77
C VAL A 40 1.29 10.06 -7.12
N ASP A 41 1.64 11.12 -7.85
CA ASP A 41 1.12 11.36 -9.20
C ASP A 41 1.51 10.26 -10.19
N SER A 42 0.68 10.12 -11.23
CA SER A 42 0.81 9.06 -12.24
C SER A 42 2.17 9.03 -12.95
N ASP A 43 2.88 10.17 -13.02
CA ASP A 43 4.21 10.25 -13.61
C ASP A 43 5.29 9.60 -12.74
N ASN A 44 5.18 9.69 -11.41
CA ASN A 44 6.07 8.98 -10.50
C ASN A 44 5.83 7.47 -10.57
N LEU A 45 4.58 7.03 -10.78
CA LEU A 45 4.27 5.61 -10.99
C LEU A 45 4.82 5.07 -12.32
N LYS A 46 5.20 5.92 -13.28
CA LYS A 46 5.92 5.48 -14.49
C LYS A 46 7.40 5.22 -14.23
N ASP A 47 7.97 5.78 -13.17
CA ASP A 47 9.35 5.51 -12.77
C ASP A 47 9.47 4.13 -12.09
N PRO A 48 10.21 3.17 -12.67
CA PRO A 48 10.41 1.85 -12.09
C PRO A 48 11.10 1.88 -10.72
N THR A 49 11.98 2.84 -10.48
CA THR A 49 12.68 3.01 -9.18
C THR A 49 11.68 3.38 -8.09
N HIS A 50 10.76 4.29 -8.42
CA HIS A 50 9.73 4.73 -7.50
C HIS A 50 8.73 3.61 -7.21
N ARG A 51 8.26 2.90 -8.25
CA ARG A 51 7.41 1.71 -8.07
C ARG A 51 8.04 0.67 -7.15
N ARG A 52 9.33 0.36 -7.38
CA ARG A 52 10.06 -0.62 -6.56
C ARG A 52 10.23 -0.16 -5.10
N SER A 53 10.41 1.14 -4.86
CA SER A 53 10.45 1.70 -3.51
C SER A 53 9.12 1.50 -2.77
N ILE A 54 7.99 1.78 -3.44
CA ILE A 54 6.65 1.57 -2.84
C ILE A 54 6.38 0.08 -2.62
N GLU A 55 6.75 -0.76 -3.59
CA GLU A 55 6.61 -2.23 -3.49
C GLU A 55 7.38 -2.79 -2.29
N GLN A 56 8.62 -2.35 -2.08
CA GLN A 56 9.42 -2.78 -0.93
C GLN A 56 8.77 -2.35 0.39
N GLN A 57 8.36 -1.08 0.50
CA GLN A 57 7.68 -0.57 1.71
C GLN A 57 6.38 -1.35 2.00
N ALA A 58 5.59 -1.63 0.97
CA ALA A 58 4.37 -2.43 1.11
C ALA A 58 4.67 -3.85 1.60
N THR A 59 5.75 -4.47 1.10
CA THR A 59 6.17 -5.83 1.49
C THR A 59 6.63 -5.89 2.95
N ASP A 60 7.37 -4.87 3.38
CA ASP A 60 7.82 -4.77 4.77
C ASP A 60 6.61 -4.62 5.72
N LEU A 61 5.64 -3.78 5.35
CA LEU A 61 4.38 -3.61 6.09
C LEU A 61 3.53 -4.88 6.10
N VAL A 62 3.45 -5.64 5.00
CA VAL A 62 2.74 -6.94 4.99
C VAL A 62 3.27 -7.83 6.10
N THR A 63 4.60 -7.93 6.24
CA THR A 63 5.25 -8.78 7.25
C THR A 63 4.93 -8.32 8.67
N GLU A 64 4.83 -7.00 8.89
CA GLU A 64 4.46 -6.41 10.19
C GLU A 64 2.99 -6.70 10.56
N PHE A 65 2.07 -6.61 9.59
CA PHE A 65 0.63 -6.67 9.83
C PHE A 65 -0.03 -8.02 9.54
N GLU A 66 0.69 -8.99 8.96
CA GLU A 66 0.13 -10.30 8.59
C GLU A 66 -0.53 -11.03 9.78
N ALA A 67 0.08 -10.94 10.97
CA ALA A 67 -0.41 -11.61 12.17
C ALA A 67 -1.50 -10.83 12.92
N SER A 68 -1.41 -9.49 12.94
CA SER A 68 -2.25 -8.64 13.78
C SER A 68 -3.47 -8.08 13.03
N ASN A 69 -3.33 -7.79 11.73
CA ASN A 69 -4.31 -7.05 10.92
C ASN A 69 -4.43 -7.69 9.51
N PRO A 70 -5.07 -8.87 9.40
CA PRO A 70 -5.10 -9.64 8.15
C PRO A 70 -5.82 -8.92 6.99
N LYS A 71 -6.74 -7.99 7.29
CA LYS A 71 -7.41 -7.16 6.27
C LYS A 71 -6.45 -6.15 5.66
N VAL A 72 -5.65 -5.50 6.50
CA VAL A 72 -4.62 -4.55 6.06
C VAL A 72 -3.55 -5.28 5.25
N SER A 73 -3.09 -6.44 5.73
CA SER A 73 -2.14 -7.29 5.01
C SER A 73 -2.66 -7.69 3.61
N ALA A 74 -3.93 -8.11 3.50
CA ALA A 74 -4.55 -8.42 2.21
C ALA A 74 -4.59 -7.20 1.27
N ALA A 75 -4.96 -6.02 1.79
CA ALA A 75 -4.98 -4.79 0.99
C ALA A 75 -3.57 -4.36 0.53
N LEU A 76 -2.55 -4.53 1.37
CA LEU A 76 -1.15 -4.29 0.99
C LEU A 76 -0.68 -5.26 -0.10
N HIS A 77 -1.07 -6.54 -0.03
CA HIS A 77 -0.81 -7.49 -1.11
C HIS A 77 -1.46 -7.06 -2.43
N ASP A 78 -2.68 -6.53 -2.40
CA ASP A 78 -3.33 -5.98 -3.58
C ASP A 78 -2.56 -4.78 -4.15
N VAL A 79 -1.98 -3.92 -3.29
CA VAL A 79 -1.12 -2.79 -3.73
C VAL A 79 0.11 -3.32 -4.47
N ILE A 80 0.80 -4.32 -3.91
CA ILE A 80 1.96 -4.96 -4.53
C ILE A 80 1.59 -5.54 -5.90
N ALA A 81 0.49 -6.28 -5.99
CA ALA A 81 0.01 -6.84 -7.25
C ALA A 81 -0.32 -5.76 -8.29
N ALA A 82 -0.92 -4.64 -7.86
CA ALA A 82 -1.21 -3.51 -8.74
C ALA A 82 0.07 -2.83 -9.27
N LEU A 83 1.08 -2.64 -8.43
CA LEU A 83 2.39 -2.10 -8.82
C LEU A 83 3.11 -2.98 -9.82
N GLN A 84 3.11 -4.30 -9.59
CA GLN A 84 3.72 -5.27 -10.50
C GLN A 84 3.03 -5.26 -11.88
N ALA A 85 1.71 -5.17 -11.92
CA ALA A 85 0.94 -5.10 -13.16
C ALA A 85 1.08 -3.78 -13.96
N LEU A 86 1.79 -2.78 -13.41
CA LEU A 86 2.19 -1.55 -14.10
C LEU A 86 3.62 -1.62 -14.67
N GLY A 87 4.48 -2.49 -14.13
CA GLY A 87 5.89 -2.64 -14.51
C GLY A 87 6.21 -3.87 -15.37
N ILE A 88 5.23 -4.76 -15.56
CA ILE A 88 5.31 -6.02 -16.33
C ILE A 88 4.43 -5.90 -17.59
#